data_AF-A0A7X1GQD0-F1
#
_entry.id   AF-A0A7X1GQD0-F1
#
_cell.length_a   1.000
_cell.length_b   1.000
_cell.length_c   1.000
_cell.angle_alpha   90.00
_cell.angle_beta   90.00
_cell.angle_gamma   90.00
#
_symmetry.space_group_name_H-M   'P 1'
#
loop_
_entity.id
_entity.type
_entity.pdbx_description
1 polymer ?
#
loop_
_entity_poly.entity_id
_entity_poly.type
_entity_poly.pdbx_seq_one_letter_code
_entity_poly.pdbx_strand_id
1 'polypeptide(L)'
;GDMEPLCEFVEQRFFKVFHNRDYRWANELTVKTAFLTLLYNDILYIIDSEKDAGSGYADLTMIIRPDMRRFKILDILIEFKYVSLKDAGLTGEKARGLSMKDLQAISAMQAKMKEAKKQVKQYGDTLEQKYDDLRLNRYAVVSLGFERLWWQEVKAQR
;
A
#
# COMPACT_ATOMS: atom_id res chain seq x y z
N GLY A 1 -5.63 -3.48 -11.18
CA GLY A 1 -5.87 -4.79 -10.55
C GLY A 1 -6.78 -4.60 -9.36
N ASP A 2 -7.50 -5.63 -8.95
CA ASP A 2 -8.34 -5.56 -7.74
C ASP A 2 -7.51 -5.83 -6.49
N MET A 3 -7.40 -4.84 -5.60
CA MET A 3 -6.65 -4.95 -4.35
C MET A 3 -7.53 -5.40 -3.17
N GLU A 4 -8.86 -5.42 -3.33
CA GLU A 4 -9.78 -5.78 -2.24
C GLU A 4 -9.46 -7.18 -1.67
N PRO A 5 -9.28 -8.25 -2.47
CA PRO A 5 -9.03 -9.58 -1.91
C PRO A 5 -7.72 -9.67 -1.12
N LEU A 6 -6.70 -8.90 -1.52
CA LEU A 6 -5.43 -8.84 -0.80
C LEU A 6 -5.58 -8.08 0.52
N CYS A 7 -6.26 -6.93 0.51
CA CYS A 7 -6.56 -6.17 1.71
C CYS A 7 -7.42 -6.98 2.70
N GLU A 8 -8.49 -7.61 2.24
CA GLU A 8 -9.34 -8.48 3.06
C GLU A 8 -8.54 -9.64 3.65
N PHE A 9 -7.66 -10.28 2.88
CA PHE A 9 -6.80 -11.34 3.39
C PHE A 9 -5.88 -10.85 4.52
N VAL A 10 -5.24 -9.69 4.33
CA VAL A 10 -4.37 -9.09 5.35
C VAL A 10 -5.17 -8.75 6.62
N GLU A 11 -6.32 -8.09 6.50
CA GLU A 11 -7.21 -7.78 7.62
C GLU A 11 -7.68 -9.04 8.36
N GLN A 12 -8.12 -10.06 7.62
CA GLN A 12 -8.78 -11.22 8.20
C GLN A 12 -7.83 -12.30 8.71
N ARG A 13 -6.57 -12.32 8.24
CA ARG A 13 -5.60 -13.37 8.57
C ARG A 13 -4.36 -12.84 9.25
N PHE A 14 -3.65 -11.89 8.64
CA PHE A 14 -2.41 -11.34 9.20
C PHE A 14 -2.69 -10.50 10.45
N PHE A 15 -3.59 -9.55 10.31
CA PHE A 15 -3.89 -8.56 11.36
C PHE A 15 -4.51 -9.18 12.61
N LYS A 16 -5.34 -10.22 12.45
CA LYS A 16 -5.97 -10.94 13.58
C LYS A 16 -4.99 -11.65 14.51
N VAL A 17 -3.77 -11.95 14.06
CA VAL A 17 -2.77 -12.64 14.88
C VAL A 17 -2.06 -11.68 15.84
N PHE A 18 -2.02 -10.39 15.52
CA PHE A 18 -1.40 -9.39 16.39
C PHE A 18 -2.26 -9.12 17.63
N HIS A 19 -1.63 -9.16 18.81
CA HIS A 19 -2.29 -8.86 20.08
C HIS A 19 -1.96 -7.44 20.53
N ASN A 20 -2.75 -6.88 21.46
CA ASN A 20 -2.63 -5.51 21.98
C ASN A 20 -1.20 -5.07 22.38
N ARG A 21 -0.32 -6.02 22.72
CA ARG A 21 1.09 -5.74 23.05
C ARG A 21 1.92 -5.40 21.81
N ASP A 22 1.63 -6.02 20.67
CA ASP A 22 2.34 -5.85 19.40
C ASP A 22 2.02 -4.51 18.74
N TYR A 23 0.86 -3.92 19.08
CA TYR A 23 0.46 -2.58 18.64
C TYR A 23 1.42 -1.48 19.04
N ARG A 24 2.26 -1.70 20.08
CA ARG A 24 3.31 -0.75 20.46
C ARG A 24 4.38 -0.57 19.38
N TRP A 25 4.56 -1.58 18.53
CA TRP A 25 5.52 -1.56 17.43
C TRP A 25 4.84 -1.49 16.06
N ALA A 26 3.50 -1.43 16.03
CA ALA A 26 2.73 -1.34 14.82
C ALA A 26 2.97 -0.01 14.09
N ASN A 27 3.47 -0.11 12.85
CA ASN A 27 3.82 1.03 12.01
C ASN A 27 3.70 0.66 10.52
N GLU A 28 3.99 1.65 9.67
CA GLU A 28 3.97 1.54 8.20
C GLU A 28 4.86 0.40 7.66
N LEU A 29 6.06 0.21 8.26
CA LEU A 29 6.98 -0.85 7.87
C LEU A 29 6.35 -2.25 8.02
N THR A 30 5.59 -2.48 9.08
CA THR A 30 4.95 -3.78 9.31
C THR A 30 3.88 -4.09 8.25
N VAL A 31 3.08 -3.08 7.88
CA VAL A 31 2.07 -3.21 6.80
C VAL A 31 2.79 -3.51 5.49
N LYS A 32 3.85 -2.76 5.17
CA LYS A 32 4.69 -2.98 4.00
C LYS A 32 5.27 -4.40 3.96
N THR A 33 5.80 -4.90 5.07
CA THR A 33 6.36 -6.27 5.16
C THR A 33 5.29 -7.34 4.93
N ALA A 34 4.06 -7.16 5.44
CA ALA A 34 2.96 -8.09 5.21
C ALA A 34 2.61 -8.20 3.71
N PHE A 35 2.49 -7.05 3.03
CA PHE A 35 2.25 -7.03 1.58
C PHE A 35 3.43 -7.59 0.79
N LEU A 36 4.67 -7.24 1.15
CA LEU A 36 5.86 -7.77 0.49
C LEU A 36 5.89 -9.30 0.57
N THR A 37 5.61 -9.89 1.73
CA THR A 37 5.63 -11.35 1.92
C THR A 37 4.60 -12.06 1.03
N LEU A 38 3.47 -11.42 0.77
CA LEU A 38 2.38 -11.98 -0.06
C LEU A 38 2.61 -11.77 -1.56
N LEU A 39 3.29 -10.69 -1.94
CA LEU A 39 3.48 -10.29 -3.33
C LEU A 39 4.86 -10.65 -3.89
N TYR A 40 5.82 -11.01 -3.04
CA TYR A 40 7.20 -11.27 -3.45
C TYR A 40 7.27 -12.39 -4.48
N ASN A 41 7.78 -12.04 -5.66
CA ASN A 41 7.99 -12.96 -6.77
C ASN A 41 9.10 -12.42 -7.68
N ASP A 42 10.34 -12.80 -7.39
CA ASP A 42 11.56 -12.39 -8.11
C ASP A 42 11.78 -13.14 -9.45
N ILE A 43 10.99 -14.18 -9.70
CA ILE A 43 10.91 -14.84 -11.00
C ILE A 43 10.25 -13.90 -12.01
N LEU A 44 9.17 -13.22 -11.62
CA LEU A 44 8.41 -12.34 -12.52
C LEU A 44 8.83 -10.86 -12.44
N TYR A 45 9.22 -10.40 -11.26
CA TYR A 45 9.43 -8.99 -10.99
C TYR A 45 10.85 -8.68 -10.51
N ILE A 46 11.33 -7.51 -10.92
CA ILE A 46 12.34 -6.76 -10.18
C ILE A 46 11.57 -6.01 -9.10
N ILE A 47 11.79 -6.41 -7.85
CA ILE A 47 11.14 -5.82 -6.68
C ILE A 47 12.15 -4.90 -6.02
N ASP A 48 11.77 -3.63 -5.85
CA ASP A 48 12.60 -2.63 -5.21
C ASP A 48 11.82 -1.92 -4.11
N SER A 49 12.52 -1.63 -3.02
CA SER A 49 12.01 -0.93 -1.86
C SER A 49 13.09 -0.05 -1.23
N GLU A 50 13.93 0.64 -2.01
CA GLU A 50 15.00 1.47 -1.43
C GLU A 50 14.88 2.98 -1.65
N LYS A 51 15.26 3.67 -0.56
CA LYS A 51 15.65 5.06 -0.51
C LYS A 51 17.09 5.17 -1.00
N ASP A 52 17.33 5.42 -2.28
CA ASP A 52 18.55 6.14 -2.63
C ASP A 52 18.43 6.88 -3.96
N ALA A 53 18.92 8.12 -3.94
CA ALA A 53 19.01 9.08 -5.03
C ALA A 53 17.71 9.77 -5.53
N GLY A 54 17.22 10.72 -4.74
CA GLY A 54 17.14 12.10 -5.24
C GLY A 54 15.77 12.72 -5.59
N SER A 55 14.67 11.99 -5.74
CA SER A 55 13.37 12.63 -6.02
C SER A 55 12.13 11.75 -5.80
N GLY A 56 11.72 11.63 -4.53
CA GLY A 56 10.45 11.00 -4.13
C GLY A 56 10.49 9.47 -4.10
N TYR A 57 9.85 8.88 -3.09
CA TYR A 57 9.92 7.46 -2.78
C TYR A 57 8.57 6.79 -3.05
N ALA A 58 8.63 5.51 -3.38
CA ALA A 58 7.51 4.61 -3.24
C ALA A 58 7.86 3.48 -2.29
N ASP A 59 6.87 3.03 -1.52
CA ASP A 59 7.11 1.94 -0.62
C ASP A 59 7.38 0.61 -1.31
N LEU A 60 6.61 0.24 -2.33
CA LEU A 60 6.79 -1.02 -3.03
C LEU A 60 6.63 -0.82 -4.53
N THR A 61 7.68 -1.18 -5.28
CA THR A 61 7.64 -1.22 -6.74
C THR A 61 7.94 -2.64 -7.22
N MET A 62 7.11 -3.14 -8.13
CA MET A 62 7.27 -4.44 -8.78
C MET A 62 7.25 -4.21 -10.30
N ILE A 63 8.43 -4.18 -10.92
CA ILE A 63 8.59 -3.98 -12.36
C ILE A 63 8.80 -5.33 -13.01
N ILE A 64 8.01 -5.65 -14.04
CA ILE A 64 8.14 -6.94 -14.74
C ILE A 64 9.52 -7.03 -15.38
N ARG A 65 10.21 -8.15 -15.16
CA ARG A 65 11.52 -8.40 -15.76
C ARG A 65 11.42 -8.38 -17.30
N PRO A 66 12.43 -7.86 -18.02
CA PRO A 66 12.39 -7.76 -19.49
C PRO A 66 12.05 -9.08 -20.20
N ASP A 67 12.60 -10.20 -19.73
CA ASP A 67 12.36 -11.55 -20.27
C ASP A 67 10.96 -12.10 -19.97
N MET A 68 10.27 -11.53 -18.97
CA MET A 68 8.92 -11.93 -18.55
C MET A 68 7.81 -11.06 -19.15
N ARG A 69 8.15 -10.03 -19.95
CA ARG A 69 7.19 -9.13 -20.62
C ARG A 69 6.23 -9.86 -21.58
N ARG A 70 6.56 -11.09 -21.99
CA ARG A 70 5.67 -12.00 -22.76
C ARG A 70 4.36 -12.30 -22.02
N PHE A 71 4.35 -12.21 -20.69
CA PHE A 71 3.13 -12.39 -19.89
C PHE A 71 2.34 -11.09 -19.83
N LYS A 72 1.00 -11.20 -19.87
CA LYS A 72 0.07 -10.08 -19.73
C LYS A 72 -0.21 -9.77 -18.24
N ILE A 73 0.86 -9.50 -17.50
CA ILE A 73 0.81 -9.04 -16.10
C ILE A 73 1.14 -7.54 -16.03
N LEU A 74 0.92 -6.91 -14.88
CA LEU A 74 1.03 -5.46 -14.68
C LEU A 74 2.29 -5.11 -13.90
N ASP A 75 2.87 -3.94 -14.19
CA ASP A 75 3.81 -3.30 -13.27
C ASP A 75 3.02 -2.69 -12.11
N ILE A 76 3.51 -2.85 -10.89
CA ILE A 76 2.77 -2.45 -9.68
C ILE A 76 3.59 -1.47 -8.88
N LEU A 77 2.93 -0.39 -8.46
CA LEU A 77 3.47 0.60 -7.55
C LEU A 77 2.47 0.80 -6.40
N ILE A 78 2.92 0.62 -5.16
CA ILE A 78 2.10 0.77 -3.96
C ILE A 78 2.76 1.73 -2.99
N GLU A 79 2.00 2.70 -2.50
CA GLU A 79 2.37 3.58 -1.42
C GLU A 79 1.57 3.25 -0.16
N PHE A 80 2.25 3.03 0.97
CA PHE A 80 1.60 2.76 2.24
C PHE A 80 1.59 4.00 3.12
N LYS A 81 0.52 4.13 3.91
CA LYS A 81 0.49 5.04 5.06
C LYS A 81 -0.12 4.35 6.26
N TYR A 82 0.28 4.81 7.43
CA TYR A 82 -0.22 4.30 8.70
C TYR A 82 -0.85 5.40 9.54
N VAL A 83 -2.01 5.09 10.12
CA VAL A 83 -2.69 5.89 11.15
C VAL A 83 -2.80 5.03 12.40
N SER A 84 -2.23 5.49 13.50
CA SER A 84 -2.37 4.76 14.77
C SER A 84 -3.80 4.89 15.31
N LEU A 85 -4.24 3.88 16.06
CA LEU A 85 -5.54 3.93 16.76
C LEU A 85 -5.63 5.14 17.71
N LYS A 86 -4.50 5.53 18.32
CA LYS A 86 -4.41 6.70 19.18
C LYS A 86 -4.68 7.99 18.41
N ASP A 87 -4.07 8.16 17.24
CA ASP A 87 -4.25 9.37 16.41
C ASP A 87 -5.68 9.45 15.85
N ALA A 88 -6.33 8.30 15.65
CA ALA A 88 -7.73 8.23 15.27
C ALA A 88 -8.72 8.35 16.46
N GLY A 89 -8.23 8.33 17.70
CA GLY A 89 -9.07 8.34 18.91
C GLY A 89 -9.95 7.08 19.08
N LEU A 90 -9.49 5.93 18.57
CA LEU A 90 -10.25 4.69 18.53
C LEU A 90 -9.57 3.58 19.36
N THR A 91 -10.37 2.61 19.78
CA THR A 91 -9.88 1.31 20.28
C THR A 91 -9.84 0.31 19.13
N GLY A 92 -9.06 -0.77 19.28
CA GLY A 92 -8.96 -1.80 18.24
C GLY A 92 -10.31 -2.47 17.94
N GLU A 93 -11.09 -2.76 18.98
CA GLU A 93 -12.45 -3.32 18.84
C GLU A 93 -13.38 -2.40 18.04
N LYS A 94 -13.38 -1.09 18.33
CA LYS A 94 -14.18 -0.11 17.57
C LYS A 94 -13.69 -0.02 16.12
N ALA A 95 -12.39 -0.02 15.90
CA ALA A 95 -11.81 0.07 14.56
C ALA A 95 -12.19 -1.13 13.67
N ARG A 96 -12.17 -2.36 14.22
CA ARG A 96 -12.60 -3.57 13.47
C ARG A 96 -14.05 -3.48 13.00
N GLY A 97 -14.93 -2.93 13.83
CA GLY A 97 -16.37 -2.85 13.56
C GLY A 97 -16.79 -1.74 12.58
N LEU A 98 -15.86 -0.89 12.11
CA LEU A 98 -16.20 0.20 11.21
C LEU A 98 -16.77 -0.33 9.88
N SER A 99 -17.68 0.40 9.24
CA SER A 99 -17.91 0.19 7.81
C SER A 99 -16.79 0.84 6.99
N MET A 100 -16.65 0.48 5.70
CA MET A 100 -15.72 1.20 4.81
C MET A 100 -16.07 2.70 4.73
N LYS A 101 -17.36 3.04 4.77
CA LYS A 101 -17.85 4.43 4.79
C LYS A 101 -17.38 5.18 6.04
N ASP A 102 -17.47 4.55 7.22
CA ASP A 102 -17.03 5.17 8.47
C ASP A 102 -15.52 5.31 8.54
N LEU A 103 -14.77 4.30 8.06
CA LEU A 103 -13.30 4.36 7.95
C LEU A 103 -12.86 5.55 7.08
N GLN A 104 -13.52 5.75 5.94
CA GLN A 104 -13.26 6.84 5.01
C GLN A 104 -13.68 8.22 5.55
N ALA A 105 -14.52 8.28 6.58
CA ALA A 105 -14.93 9.52 7.23
C ALA A 105 -13.93 10.02 8.29
N ILE A 106 -12.97 9.19 8.71
CA ILE A 106 -11.95 9.57 9.69
C ILE A 106 -10.97 10.57 9.07
N SER A 107 -10.87 11.77 9.65
CA SER A 107 -10.01 12.85 9.13
C SER A 107 -8.54 12.45 8.97
N ALA A 108 -7.99 11.69 9.92
CA ALA A 108 -6.62 11.20 9.84
C ALA A 108 -6.40 10.23 8.66
N MET A 109 -7.38 9.34 8.40
CA MET A 109 -7.35 8.43 7.26
C MET A 109 -7.42 9.19 5.94
N GLN A 110 -8.29 10.19 5.82
CA GLN A 110 -8.39 11.04 4.63
C GLN A 110 -7.10 11.81 4.35
N ALA A 111 -6.50 12.39 5.39
CA ALA A 111 -5.24 13.13 5.27
C ALA A 111 -4.12 12.22 4.74
N LYS A 112 -3.98 11.02 5.32
CA LYS A 112 -2.99 10.02 4.87
C LYS A 112 -3.29 9.45 3.49
N MET A 113 -4.55 9.25 3.13
CA MET A 113 -4.91 8.83 1.78
C MET A 113 -4.54 9.91 0.74
N LYS A 114 -4.80 11.19 1.05
CA LYS A 114 -4.37 12.30 0.17
C LYS A 114 -2.86 12.37 0.01
N GLU A 115 -2.11 12.16 1.09
CA GLU A 115 -0.65 12.10 1.09
C GLU A 115 -0.14 10.94 0.22
N ALA A 116 -0.63 9.72 0.45
CA ALA A 116 -0.27 8.52 -0.30
C ALA A 116 -0.54 8.70 -1.81
N LYS A 117 -1.72 9.22 -2.17
CA LYS A 117 -2.09 9.48 -3.57
C LYS A 117 -1.17 10.50 -4.23
N LYS A 118 -0.72 11.52 -3.50
CA LYS A 118 0.22 12.51 -4.02
C LYS A 118 1.58 11.86 -4.29
N GLN A 119 2.11 11.12 -3.33
CA GLN A 119 3.43 10.49 -3.42
C GLN A 119 3.47 9.42 -4.52
N VAL A 120 2.50 8.51 -4.54
CA VAL A 120 2.42 7.46 -5.57
C VAL A 120 2.25 8.04 -6.98
N LYS A 121 1.56 9.18 -7.11
CA LYS A 121 1.46 9.87 -8.40
C LYS A 121 2.80 10.42 -8.84
N GLN A 122 3.45 11.22 -7.98
CA GLN A 122 4.74 11.84 -8.26
C GLN A 122 5.79 10.79 -8.65
N TYR A 123 5.90 9.72 -7.88
CA TYR A 123 6.87 8.66 -8.17
C TYR A 123 6.50 7.84 -9.41
N GLY A 124 5.21 7.54 -9.61
CA GLY A 124 4.76 6.86 -10.82
C GLY A 124 5.06 7.66 -12.09
N ASP A 125 4.93 8.99 -12.06
CA ASP A 125 5.29 9.87 -13.18
C ASP A 125 6.81 9.80 -13.46
N THR A 126 7.65 9.77 -12.43
CA THR A 126 9.11 9.56 -12.57
C THR A 126 9.45 8.20 -13.17
N LEU A 127 8.75 7.12 -12.77
CA LEU A 127 8.97 5.78 -13.34
C LEU A 127 8.59 5.73 -14.82
N GLU A 128 7.46 6.30 -15.21
CA GLU A 128 7.02 6.33 -16.61
C GLU A 128 7.96 7.17 -17.50
N GLN A 129 8.65 8.18 -16.96
CA GLN A 129 9.70 8.90 -17.69
C GLN A 129 10.99 8.09 -17.85
N LYS A 130 11.25 7.13 -16.95
CA LYS A 130 12.45 6.29 -16.94
C LYS A 130 12.30 5.04 -17.81
N TYR A 131 11.08 4.53 -17.99
CA TYR A 131 10.79 3.28 -18.68
C TYR A 131 9.75 3.47 -19.79
N ASP A 132 10.11 3.12 -21.04
CA ASP A 132 9.27 3.37 -22.22
C ASP A 132 8.04 2.44 -22.38
N ASP A 133 8.01 1.27 -21.72
CA ASP A 133 6.93 0.27 -21.84
C ASP A 133 6.46 -0.24 -20.46
N LEU A 134 6.10 0.72 -19.60
CA LEU A 134 5.62 0.43 -18.25
C LEU A 134 4.09 0.34 -18.23
N ARG A 135 3.56 -0.85 -17.88
CA ARG A 135 2.12 -1.09 -17.68
C ARG A 135 1.78 -0.84 -16.22
N LEU A 136 1.98 0.40 -15.77
CA LEU A 136 1.97 0.76 -14.35
C LEU A 136 0.56 0.91 -13.79
N ASN A 137 0.24 0.11 -12.78
CA ASN A 137 -0.88 0.38 -11.89
C ASN A 137 -0.35 0.91 -10.56
N ARG A 138 -0.94 2.02 -10.10
CA ARG A 138 -0.53 2.74 -8.90
C ARG A 138 -1.60 2.61 -7.83
N TYR A 139 -1.21 2.33 -6.60
CA TYR A 139 -2.13 2.15 -5.48
C TYR A 139 -1.68 2.94 -4.25
N ALA A 140 -2.63 3.49 -3.54
CA ALA A 140 -2.44 4.04 -2.21
C ALA A 140 -3.16 3.14 -1.21
N VAL A 141 -2.48 2.72 -0.14
CA VAL A 141 -3.03 1.87 0.92
C VAL A 141 -2.78 2.53 2.27
N VAL A 142 -3.85 2.79 3.02
CA VAL A 142 -3.78 3.39 4.36
C VAL A 142 -4.30 2.40 5.38
N SER A 143 -3.50 2.13 6.41
CA SER A 143 -3.89 1.25 7.52
C SER A 143 -4.31 2.06 8.73
N LEU A 144 -5.44 1.68 9.34
CA LEU A 144 -5.86 2.10 10.67
C LEU A 144 -5.44 1.04 11.68
N GLY A 145 -4.34 1.28 12.39
CA GLY A 145 -3.68 0.24 13.18
C GLY A 145 -3.42 -1.01 12.34
N PHE A 146 -3.52 -2.18 12.97
CA PHE A 146 -3.66 -3.47 12.29
C PHE A 146 -5.09 -3.97 12.43
N GLU A 147 -6.05 -3.11 12.14
CA GLU A 147 -7.46 -3.47 12.25
C GLU A 147 -8.15 -3.36 10.89
N ARG A 148 -7.89 -2.28 10.14
CA ARG A 148 -8.55 -1.99 8.86
C ARG A 148 -7.62 -1.34 7.85
N LEU A 149 -7.86 -1.61 6.58
CA LEU A 149 -7.17 -1.07 5.43
C LEU A 149 -8.17 -0.31 4.56
N TRP A 150 -7.71 0.79 3.99
CA TRP A 150 -8.39 1.50 2.93
C TRP A 150 -7.42 1.65 1.76
N TRP A 151 -7.80 1.11 0.59
CA TRP A 151 -7.01 1.24 -0.61
C TRP A 151 -7.74 2.06 -1.70
N GLN A 152 -6.96 2.65 -2.60
CA GLN A 152 -7.46 3.26 -3.84
C GLN A 152 -6.47 3.04 -4.98
N GLU A 153 -6.99 2.70 -6.16
CA GLU A 153 -6.24 2.82 -7.40
C GLU A 153 -6.08 4.30 -7.79
N VAL A 154 -4.87 4.70 -8.14
CA VAL A 154 -4.50 6.06 -8.52
C VAL A 154 -4.18 6.09 -10.00
N LYS A 155 -5.08 6.68 -10.79
CA LYS A 155 -4.87 6.80 -12.24
C LYS A 155 -3.85 7.90 -12.54
N ALA A 156 -3.02 7.67 -13.54
CA ALA A 156 -2.22 8.71 -14.16
C ALA A 156 -3.14 9.82 -14.71
N GLN A 157 -2.70 11.07 -14.64
CA GLN A 157 -3.32 12.12 -15.47
C GLN A 157 -2.81 11.88 -16.90
N ARG A 158 -3.70 11.43 -17.78
CA ARG A 158 -3.44 11.40 -19.22
C ARG A 158 -3.40 12.81 -19.79
#